data_AF-A0A084B1Y3-F1
#
_entry.id   AF-A0A084B1Y3-F1
#
_cell.length_a   1.000
_cell.length_b   1.000
_cell.length_c   1.000
_cell.angle_alpha   90.00
_cell.angle_beta   90.00
_cell.angle_gamma   90.00
#
_symmetry.space_group_name_H-M   'P 1'
#
loop_
_entity.id
_entity.type
_entity.pdbx_description
1 polymer ?
#
loop_
_entity_poly.entity_id
_entity_poly.type
_entity_poly.pdbx_seq_one_letter_code
_entity_poly.pdbx_strand_id
1 'polypeptide(L)'
;MPTNKGRFEVLPNELILQIAGLLPITDVLSLKSATHNSMPILVWRIQPSEYLKSTGPFINVDDLMDVMAKHGAAISGSRALAYFLPGSAVNTSDWDIYVPPIPTSVIAVKNALENSGVTFESCLQRAARQLQRGSVFLTANQMVSIAHEANQLKRAWLPQEQTVVDAVRRRYPALRNIGRYARSNGSIGWIGDISPIAIDANGLVSTMPRYEEGYPATIAARVLYGSARKGGRTVPVQLVVGSVDPRKPSIAEPLYSTIFRSIFSFYASHVQCILTKHIAFHMYYTLAAQKTAYTWRVPQVLKGKAEAAIQKYKQRGFQFTTAPHGTDWNLRSAQDSYSCLIELKAGGQCYPIQSQIRNLQWQHNGGSIRLIPQTTTVEARAELLKFGIISR
;
A
#
# COMPACT_ATOMS: atom_id res chain seq x y z
N MET A 1 36.95 -27.44 -32.58
CA MET A 1 36.73 -26.22 -31.77
C MET A 1 35.29 -26.25 -31.26
N PRO A 2 35.04 -26.43 -29.95
CA PRO A 2 33.67 -26.43 -29.44
C PRO A 2 33.13 -25.00 -29.45
N THR A 3 32.03 -24.77 -30.17
CA THR A 3 31.26 -23.53 -30.12
C THR A 3 30.52 -23.45 -28.80
N ASN A 4 31.22 -23.03 -27.75
CA ASN A 4 30.73 -22.91 -26.36
C ASN A 4 29.73 -21.74 -26.13
N LYS A 5 28.88 -21.46 -27.11
CA LYS A 5 27.77 -20.51 -26.96
C LYS A 5 26.50 -21.21 -27.42
N GLY A 6 25.79 -21.81 -26.47
CA GLY A 6 24.38 -22.13 -26.70
C GLY A 6 23.67 -20.83 -27.10
N ARG A 7 23.07 -20.80 -28.29
CA ARG A 7 22.33 -19.63 -28.75
C ARG A 7 21.01 -19.57 -27.99
N PHE A 8 20.91 -18.67 -27.01
CA PHE A 8 19.61 -18.28 -26.42
C PHE A 8 18.61 -17.82 -27.50
N GLU A 9 19.10 -17.43 -28.68
CA GLU A 9 18.31 -17.10 -29.89
C GLU A 9 17.48 -18.27 -30.45
N VAL A 10 17.74 -19.52 -30.01
CA VAL A 10 16.99 -20.70 -30.46
C VAL A 10 15.80 -21.01 -29.54
N LEU A 11 15.74 -20.41 -28.35
CA LEU A 11 14.62 -20.62 -27.43
C LEU A 11 13.41 -19.77 -27.85
N PRO A 12 12.20 -20.34 -27.88
CA PRO A 12 10.97 -19.58 -28.04
C PRO A 12 10.83 -18.47 -26.99
N ASN A 13 10.28 -17.33 -27.39
CA ASN A 13 10.05 -16.18 -26.51
C ASN A 13 9.22 -16.56 -25.27
N GLU A 14 8.29 -17.51 -25.42
CA GLU A 14 7.44 -18.03 -24.36
C GLU A 14 8.27 -18.73 -23.28
N LEU A 15 9.25 -19.56 -23.67
CA LEU A 15 10.14 -20.23 -22.71
C LEU A 15 11.06 -19.22 -22.01
N ILE A 16 11.58 -18.25 -22.75
CA ILE A 16 12.40 -17.17 -22.18
C ILE A 16 11.60 -16.41 -21.12
N LEU A 17 10.34 -16.08 -21.41
CA LEU A 17 9.46 -15.40 -20.46
C LEU A 17 9.14 -16.24 -19.23
N GLN A 18 8.89 -17.54 -19.41
CA GLN A 18 8.66 -18.46 -18.29
C GLN A 18 9.87 -18.52 -17.37
N ILE A 19 11.09 -18.67 -17.93
CA ILE A 19 12.33 -18.66 -17.17
C ILE A 19 12.50 -17.32 -16.46
N ALA A 20 12.39 -16.20 -17.19
CA ALA A 20 12.54 -14.85 -16.62
C ALA A 20 11.48 -14.55 -15.54
N GLY A 21 10.29 -15.14 -15.64
CA GLY A 21 9.23 -15.07 -14.63
C GLY A 21 9.60 -15.68 -13.28
N LEU A 22 10.54 -16.63 -13.27
CA LEU A 22 11.04 -17.29 -12.06
C LEU A 22 12.25 -16.57 -11.44
N LEU A 23 12.89 -15.68 -12.18
CA LEU A 23 14.11 -15.00 -11.75
C LEU A 23 13.82 -13.74 -10.91
N PRO A 24 14.65 -13.47 -9.88
CA PRO A 24 14.75 -12.14 -9.28
C PRO A 24 14.94 -11.04 -10.33
N ILE A 25 14.38 -9.85 -10.07
CA ILE A 25 14.40 -8.78 -11.08
C ILE A 25 15.81 -8.32 -11.45
N THR A 26 16.77 -8.32 -10.52
CA THR A 26 18.17 -7.97 -10.83
C THR A 26 18.82 -8.99 -11.75
N ASP A 27 18.45 -10.26 -11.65
CA ASP A 27 19.00 -11.31 -12.53
C ASP A 27 18.45 -11.15 -13.95
N VAL A 28 17.18 -10.75 -14.09
CA VAL A 28 16.57 -10.39 -15.39
C VAL A 28 17.27 -9.16 -15.99
N LEU A 29 17.59 -8.15 -15.18
CA LEU A 29 18.33 -6.97 -15.63
C LEU A 29 19.76 -7.33 -16.06
N SER A 30 20.45 -8.18 -15.28
CA SER A 30 21.77 -8.71 -15.62
C SER A 30 21.74 -9.53 -16.91
N LEU A 31 20.74 -10.38 -17.11
CA LEU A 31 20.55 -11.15 -18.35
C LEU A 31 20.31 -10.23 -19.55
N LYS A 32 19.46 -9.20 -19.39
CA LYS A 32 19.24 -8.19 -20.43
C LYS A 32 20.53 -7.43 -20.78
N SER A 33 21.35 -7.11 -19.78
CA SER A 33 22.64 -6.44 -19.99
C SER A 33 23.65 -7.36 -20.67
N ALA A 34 23.79 -8.60 -20.20
CA ALA A 34 24.71 -9.60 -20.75
C ALA A 34 24.37 -10.01 -22.19
N THR A 35 23.10 -9.93 -22.57
CA THR A 35 22.62 -10.18 -23.93
C THR A 35 22.70 -8.93 -24.81
N HIS A 36 23.25 -7.82 -24.32
CA HIS A 36 23.31 -6.53 -25.03
C HIS A 36 21.94 -6.07 -25.57
N ASN A 37 20.86 -6.33 -24.83
CA ASN A 37 19.47 -6.05 -25.24
C ASN A 37 18.99 -6.82 -26.48
N SER A 38 19.67 -7.87 -26.93
CA SER A 38 19.23 -8.71 -28.06
C SER A 38 17.94 -9.49 -27.78
N MET A 39 17.54 -9.61 -26.51
CA MET A 39 16.31 -10.27 -26.08
C MET A 39 15.26 -9.22 -25.63
N PRO A 40 14.54 -8.57 -26.56
CA PRO A 40 13.57 -7.53 -26.24
C PRO A 40 12.42 -8.04 -25.36
N ILE A 41 12.14 -9.34 -25.43
CA ILE A 41 11.09 -10.00 -24.64
C ILE A 41 11.31 -9.86 -23.13
N LEU A 42 12.55 -9.70 -22.65
CA LEU A 42 12.85 -9.48 -21.23
C LEU A 42 12.26 -8.16 -20.70
N VAL A 43 11.97 -7.19 -21.57
CA VAL A 43 11.30 -5.94 -21.19
C VAL A 43 9.93 -6.22 -20.58
N TRP A 44 9.19 -7.24 -21.06
CA TRP A 44 7.88 -7.60 -20.53
C TRP A 44 7.96 -8.03 -19.06
N ARG A 45 9.03 -8.71 -18.63
CA ARG A 45 9.25 -9.07 -17.23
C ARG A 45 9.61 -7.87 -16.36
N ILE A 46 10.19 -6.83 -16.96
CA ILE A 46 10.65 -5.61 -16.27
C ILE A 46 9.51 -4.60 -16.13
N GLN A 47 8.57 -4.52 -17.07
CA GLN A 47 7.48 -3.54 -17.00
C GLN A 47 6.43 -3.93 -15.93
N PRO A 48 6.13 -3.06 -14.94
CA PRO A 48 5.10 -3.31 -13.95
C PRO A 48 3.70 -3.48 -14.55
N SER A 49 3.38 -2.77 -15.64
CA SER A 49 2.10 -2.95 -16.35
C SER A 49 1.95 -4.39 -16.85
N GLU A 50 2.97 -4.95 -17.46
CA GLU A 50 2.96 -6.34 -17.94
C GLU A 50 2.92 -7.35 -16.79
N TYR A 51 3.57 -7.05 -15.67
CA TYR A 51 3.42 -7.83 -14.45
C TYR A 51 1.98 -7.80 -13.91
N LEU A 52 1.30 -6.65 -13.95
CA LEU A 52 -0.09 -6.52 -13.52
C LEU A 52 -1.07 -7.22 -14.48
N LYS A 53 -0.86 -7.12 -15.80
CA LYS A 53 -1.66 -7.83 -16.80
C LYS A 53 -1.57 -9.34 -16.60
N SER A 54 -0.35 -9.84 -16.39
CA SER A 54 -0.10 -11.28 -16.23
C SER A 54 -0.54 -11.81 -14.86
N THR A 55 -0.33 -11.08 -13.76
CA THR A 55 -0.52 -11.59 -12.39
C THR A 55 -1.69 -10.98 -11.62
N GLY A 56 -2.11 -9.76 -11.96
CA GLY A 56 -3.21 -9.04 -11.33
C GLY A 56 -4.60 -9.43 -11.83
N PRO A 57 -5.66 -9.11 -11.06
CA PRO A 57 -7.06 -9.31 -11.43
C PRO A 57 -7.67 -8.14 -12.22
N PHE A 58 -6.84 -7.26 -12.79
CA PHE A 58 -7.25 -5.99 -13.36
C PHE A 58 -7.43 -6.11 -14.87
N ILE A 59 -8.55 -5.61 -15.41
CA ILE A 59 -8.84 -5.67 -16.86
C ILE A 59 -8.26 -4.47 -17.64
N ASN A 60 -8.18 -3.29 -17.03
CA ASN A 60 -7.74 -2.04 -17.67
C ASN A 60 -6.44 -1.52 -17.03
N VAL A 61 -5.39 -2.34 -17.11
CA VAL A 61 -4.13 -2.09 -16.38
C VAL A 61 -3.43 -0.80 -16.80
N ASP A 62 -3.39 -0.50 -18.09
CA ASP A 62 -2.66 0.69 -18.57
C ASP A 62 -3.31 1.98 -18.04
N ASP A 63 -4.64 2.12 -18.17
CA ASP A 63 -5.40 3.25 -17.61
C ASP A 63 -5.26 3.34 -16.08
N LEU A 64 -5.30 2.20 -15.38
CA LEU A 64 -5.10 2.16 -13.93
C LEU A 64 -3.71 2.71 -13.56
N MET A 65 -2.66 2.25 -14.23
CA MET A 65 -1.29 2.67 -13.96
C MET A 65 -1.07 4.14 -14.29
N ASP A 66 -1.75 4.67 -15.30
CA ASP A 66 -1.72 6.09 -15.69
C ASP A 66 -2.36 6.98 -14.63
N VAL A 67 -3.55 6.61 -14.17
CA VAL A 67 -4.23 7.31 -13.07
C VAL A 67 -3.40 7.22 -11.79
N MET A 68 -2.86 6.05 -11.46
CA MET A 68 -2.01 5.88 -10.28
C MET A 68 -0.77 6.77 -10.33
N ALA A 69 -0.08 6.81 -11.47
CA ALA A 69 1.09 7.66 -11.67
C ALA A 69 0.75 9.15 -11.52
N LYS A 70 -0.36 9.59 -12.13
CA LYS A 70 -0.84 10.98 -12.03
C LYS A 70 -1.18 11.38 -10.59
N HIS A 71 -1.62 10.43 -9.76
CA HIS A 71 -2.10 10.70 -8.40
C HIS A 71 -1.15 10.28 -7.28
N GLY A 72 0.10 9.90 -7.59
CA GLY A 72 1.09 9.54 -6.58
C GLY A 72 0.83 8.20 -5.89
N ALA A 73 0.02 7.34 -6.49
CA ALA A 73 -0.32 6.03 -5.94
C ALA A 73 0.70 4.96 -6.37
N ALA A 74 0.87 3.94 -5.53
CA ALA A 74 1.76 2.81 -5.82
C ALA A 74 1.23 1.50 -5.25
N ILE A 75 1.65 0.39 -5.83
CA ILE A 75 1.44 -0.95 -5.28
C ILE A 75 2.57 -1.26 -4.32
N SER A 76 2.25 -1.86 -3.17
CA SER A 76 3.26 -2.31 -2.19
C SER A 76 2.88 -3.70 -1.63
N GLY A 77 3.56 -4.11 -0.57
CA GLY A 77 3.29 -5.37 0.12
C GLY A 77 3.72 -6.60 -0.67
N SER A 78 3.01 -7.71 -0.48
CA SER A 78 3.47 -9.02 -0.96
C SER A 78 3.54 -9.13 -2.49
N ARG A 79 2.60 -8.49 -3.20
CA ARG A 79 2.54 -8.51 -4.67
C ARG A 79 3.63 -7.64 -5.29
N ALA A 80 3.98 -6.51 -4.67
CA ALA A 80 5.15 -5.74 -5.06
C ALA A 80 6.43 -6.54 -4.83
N LEU A 81 6.57 -7.19 -3.67
CA LEU A 81 7.72 -8.03 -3.39
C LEU A 81 7.87 -9.18 -4.37
N ALA A 82 6.77 -9.80 -4.81
CA ALA A 82 6.78 -10.89 -5.80
C ALA A 82 7.27 -10.46 -7.19
N TYR A 83 7.11 -9.18 -7.57
CA TYR A 83 7.73 -8.64 -8.78
C TYR A 83 9.26 -8.62 -8.67
N PHE A 84 9.79 -8.22 -7.50
CA PHE A 84 11.23 -8.20 -7.24
C PHE A 84 11.80 -9.61 -7.06
N LEU A 85 11.09 -10.47 -6.33
CA LEU A 85 11.50 -11.79 -5.88
C LEU A 85 10.33 -12.78 -6.07
N PRO A 86 10.26 -13.48 -7.21
CA PRO A 86 9.23 -14.48 -7.47
C PRO A 86 9.08 -15.51 -6.34
N GLY A 87 7.85 -16.00 -6.13
CA GLY A 87 7.51 -16.89 -5.02
C GLY A 87 7.26 -16.19 -3.67
N SER A 88 7.42 -14.87 -3.58
CA SER A 88 7.17 -14.13 -2.33
C SER A 88 5.68 -13.82 -2.06
N ALA A 89 4.79 -14.12 -3.01
CA ALA A 89 3.33 -14.05 -2.88
C ALA A 89 2.67 -15.34 -3.38
N VAL A 90 1.47 -15.61 -2.90
CA VAL A 90 0.64 -16.74 -3.34
C VAL A 90 -0.61 -16.23 -4.05
N ASN A 91 -1.36 -17.12 -4.71
CA ASN A 91 -2.53 -16.72 -5.50
C ASN A 91 -3.62 -15.99 -4.69
N THR A 92 -3.71 -16.26 -3.39
CA THR A 92 -4.64 -15.61 -2.46
C THR A 92 -4.09 -14.35 -1.79
N SER A 93 -2.83 -13.96 -2.08
CA SER A 93 -2.27 -12.71 -1.56
C SER A 93 -3.04 -11.50 -2.07
N ASP A 94 -3.39 -10.62 -1.13
CA ASP A 94 -4.00 -9.31 -1.38
C ASP A 94 -3.13 -8.40 -2.25
N TRP A 95 -3.79 -7.50 -2.96
CA TRP A 95 -3.19 -6.37 -3.67
C TRP A 95 -3.34 -5.11 -2.83
N ASP A 96 -2.22 -4.57 -2.35
CA ASP A 96 -2.20 -3.35 -1.54
C ASP A 96 -1.79 -2.15 -2.40
N ILE A 97 -2.75 -1.26 -2.68
CA ILE A 97 -2.56 0.00 -3.41
C ILE A 97 -2.55 1.14 -2.39
N TYR A 98 -1.47 1.89 -2.34
CA TYR A 98 -1.34 3.06 -1.48
C TYR A 98 -1.61 4.32 -2.28
N VAL A 99 -2.36 5.26 -1.71
CA VAL A 99 -2.69 6.55 -2.31
C VAL A 99 -2.46 7.69 -1.31
N PRO A 100 -1.97 8.87 -1.74
CA PRO A 100 -1.91 10.05 -0.89
C PRO A 100 -3.27 10.40 -0.26
N PRO A 101 -3.31 11.00 0.95
CA PRO A 101 -4.53 11.43 1.63
C PRO A 101 -5.16 12.69 1.02
N ILE A 102 -5.17 12.78 -0.32
CA ILE A 102 -5.75 13.88 -1.08
C ILE A 102 -7.10 13.40 -1.64
N PRO A 103 -8.24 14.01 -1.27
CA PRO A 103 -9.56 13.49 -1.64
C PRO A 103 -9.75 13.24 -3.14
N THR A 104 -9.30 14.16 -4.00
CA THR A 104 -9.37 14.01 -5.45
C THR A 104 -8.55 12.82 -5.95
N SER A 105 -7.37 12.59 -5.38
CA SER A 105 -6.52 11.44 -5.68
C SER A 105 -7.13 10.12 -5.23
N VAL A 106 -7.71 10.09 -4.02
CA VAL A 106 -8.43 8.91 -3.52
C VAL A 106 -9.60 8.54 -4.43
N ILE A 107 -10.43 9.53 -4.81
CA ILE A 107 -11.58 9.32 -5.70
C ILE A 107 -11.12 8.84 -7.09
N ALA A 108 -10.12 9.49 -7.69
CA ALA A 108 -9.63 9.13 -9.01
C ALA A 108 -9.07 7.69 -9.05
N VAL A 109 -8.22 7.33 -8.09
CA VAL A 109 -7.63 5.98 -8.02
C VAL A 109 -8.68 4.93 -7.69
N LYS A 110 -9.65 5.24 -6.80
CA LYS A 110 -10.78 4.35 -6.51
C LYS A 110 -11.58 4.07 -7.78
N ASN A 111 -11.97 5.11 -8.52
CA ASN A 111 -12.75 4.95 -9.75
C ASN A 111 -11.98 4.17 -10.83
N ALA A 112 -10.67 4.40 -10.95
CA ALA A 112 -9.82 3.65 -11.86
C ALA A 112 -9.73 2.16 -11.48
N LEU A 113 -9.67 1.83 -10.19
CA LEU A 113 -9.75 0.46 -9.70
C LEU A 113 -11.12 -0.18 -10.02
N GLU A 114 -12.22 0.56 -9.85
CA GLU A 114 -13.57 0.09 -10.20
C GLU A 114 -13.72 -0.18 -11.70
N ASN A 115 -13.24 0.74 -12.53
CA ASN A 115 -13.18 0.57 -13.98
C ASN A 115 -12.24 -0.58 -14.39
N SER A 116 -11.32 -0.97 -13.51
CA SER A 116 -10.43 -2.12 -13.70
C SER A 116 -10.99 -3.42 -13.14
N GLY A 117 -12.26 -3.46 -12.72
CA GLY A 117 -12.95 -4.66 -12.26
C GLY A 117 -12.93 -4.90 -10.76
N VAL A 118 -12.52 -3.91 -9.95
CA VAL A 118 -12.59 -3.99 -8.48
C VAL A 118 -13.97 -3.57 -8.00
N THR A 119 -14.61 -4.37 -7.16
CA THR A 119 -15.83 -3.99 -6.44
C THR A 119 -15.47 -3.67 -4.99
N PHE A 120 -15.65 -2.42 -4.59
CA PHE A 120 -15.45 -2.00 -3.19
C PHE A 120 -16.66 -2.36 -2.34
N GLU A 121 -16.37 -2.79 -1.11
CA GLU A 121 -17.36 -3.08 -0.08
C GLU A 121 -17.52 -1.88 0.86
N SER A 122 -18.76 -1.60 1.28
CA SER A 122 -19.01 -0.53 2.25
C SER A 122 -18.55 -0.90 3.66
N CYS A 123 -18.31 0.10 4.51
CA CYS A 123 -17.93 -0.15 5.91
C CYS A 123 -19.01 -0.96 6.65
N LEU A 124 -20.29 -0.73 6.30
CA LEU A 124 -21.42 -1.43 6.90
C LEU A 124 -21.50 -2.89 6.46
N GLN A 125 -21.40 -3.15 5.15
CA GLN A 125 -21.38 -4.52 4.61
C GLN A 125 -20.25 -5.34 5.24
N ARG A 126 -19.06 -4.75 5.34
CA ARG A 126 -17.91 -5.40 5.96
C ARG A 126 -18.15 -5.70 7.44
N ALA A 127 -18.69 -4.74 8.19
CA ALA A 127 -18.97 -4.90 9.60
C ALA A 127 -20.01 -6.00 9.84
N ALA A 128 -21.07 -6.03 9.03
CA ALA A 128 -22.10 -7.07 9.07
C ALA A 128 -21.53 -8.47 8.81
N ARG A 129 -20.66 -8.62 7.80
CA ARG A 129 -20.00 -9.90 7.50
C ARG A 129 -19.03 -10.34 8.62
N GLN A 130 -18.35 -9.40 9.28
CA GLN A 130 -17.50 -9.72 10.44
C GLN A 130 -18.35 -10.14 11.64
N LEU A 131 -19.46 -9.46 11.87
CA LEU A 131 -20.42 -9.78 12.92
C LEU A 131 -21.00 -11.20 12.77
N GLN A 132 -21.26 -11.65 11.54
CA GLN A 132 -21.66 -13.04 11.25
C GLN A 132 -20.64 -14.09 11.73
N ARG A 133 -19.38 -13.70 11.96
CA ARG A 133 -18.30 -14.58 12.45
C ARG A 133 -18.08 -14.48 13.95
N GLY A 134 -18.92 -13.73 14.67
CA GLY A 134 -18.95 -13.68 16.13
C GLY A 134 -18.85 -12.28 16.72
N SER A 135 -17.97 -11.42 16.19
CA SER A 135 -17.84 -10.04 16.66
C SER A 135 -17.18 -9.13 15.63
N VAL A 136 -17.40 -7.82 15.79
CA VAL A 136 -16.77 -6.79 14.97
C VAL A 136 -16.23 -5.67 15.86
N PHE A 137 -15.01 -5.23 15.55
CA PHE A 137 -14.41 -4.03 16.14
C PHE A 137 -14.56 -2.85 15.17
N LEU A 138 -15.08 -1.73 15.67
CA LEU A 138 -15.28 -0.50 14.90
C LEU A 138 -14.49 0.66 15.50
N THR A 139 -13.68 1.28 14.64
CA THR A 139 -13.03 2.56 14.92
C THR A 139 -14.02 3.73 14.79
N ALA A 140 -13.66 4.89 15.33
CA ALA A 140 -14.40 6.15 15.14
C ALA A 140 -14.73 6.44 13.66
N ASN A 141 -13.74 6.29 12.78
CA ASN A 141 -13.90 6.52 11.35
C ASN A 141 -14.90 5.55 10.69
N GLN A 142 -14.87 4.26 11.07
CA GLN A 142 -15.80 3.28 10.54
C GLN A 142 -17.23 3.55 11.02
N MET A 143 -17.41 3.91 12.30
CA MET A 143 -18.73 4.27 12.83
C MET A 143 -19.31 5.51 12.13
N VAL A 144 -18.49 6.53 11.89
CA VAL A 144 -18.88 7.72 11.12
C VAL A 144 -19.31 7.34 9.69
N SER A 145 -18.52 6.49 9.01
CA SER A 145 -18.85 6.03 7.65
C SER A 145 -20.16 5.25 7.61
N ILE A 146 -20.37 4.33 8.56
CA ILE A 146 -21.61 3.55 8.69
C ILE A 146 -22.81 4.45 8.94
N ALA A 147 -22.67 5.42 9.84
CA ALA A 147 -23.75 6.36 10.14
C ALA A 147 -24.12 7.24 8.95
N HIS A 148 -23.12 7.70 8.20
CA HIS A 148 -23.34 8.48 6.98
C HIS A 148 -24.09 7.65 5.92
N GLU A 149 -23.65 6.42 5.66
CA GLU A 149 -24.32 5.47 4.76
C GLU A 149 -25.76 5.20 5.19
N ALA A 150 -25.99 4.92 6.48
CA ALA A 150 -27.30 4.63 7.04
C ALA A 150 -28.27 5.83 7.03
N ASN A 151 -27.77 7.06 6.91
CA ASN A 151 -28.59 8.27 6.82
C ASN A 151 -28.90 8.67 5.36
N GLN A 152 -28.01 8.32 4.42
CA GLN A 152 -28.20 8.66 3.00
C GLN A 152 -28.96 7.58 2.22
N LEU A 153 -28.74 6.31 2.51
CA LEU A 153 -29.38 5.21 1.81
C LEU A 153 -30.68 4.83 2.50
N LYS A 154 -31.81 5.12 1.85
CA LYS A 154 -33.13 4.60 2.24
C LYS A 154 -33.34 3.24 1.57
N ARG A 155 -32.75 2.19 2.15
CA ARG A 155 -32.96 0.79 1.72
C ARG A 155 -33.30 -0.11 2.90
N ALA A 156 -33.86 -1.28 2.59
CA ALA A 156 -33.94 -2.38 3.55
C ALA A 156 -32.53 -2.89 3.86
N TRP A 157 -32.20 -2.98 5.14
CA TRP A 157 -30.93 -3.51 5.63
C TRP A 157 -31.06 -4.99 5.91
N LEU A 158 -29.99 -5.74 5.67
CA LEU A 158 -29.89 -7.12 6.15
C LEU A 158 -29.89 -7.13 7.69
N PRO A 159 -30.32 -8.23 8.36
CA PRO A 159 -30.41 -8.28 9.81
C PRO A 159 -29.12 -7.86 10.52
N GLN A 160 -27.95 -8.33 10.06
CA GLN A 160 -26.67 -7.96 10.67
C GLN A 160 -26.24 -6.52 10.36
N GLU A 161 -26.61 -5.97 9.19
CA GLU A 161 -26.40 -4.55 8.89
C GLU A 161 -27.23 -3.70 9.85
N GLN A 162 -28.48 -4.08 10.07
CA GLN A 162 -29.38 -3.42 11.02
C GLN A 162 -28.82 -3.47 12.45
N THR A 163 -28.33 -4.63 12.90
CA THR A 163 -27.68 -4.77 14.22
C THR A 163 -26.50 -3.81 14.38
N VAL A 164 -25.63 -3.71 13.36
CA VAL A 164 -24.48 -2.79 13.40
C VAL A 164 -24.95 -1.34 13.46
N VAL A 165 -25.89 -0.93 12.60
CA VAL A 165 -26.43 0.43 12.57
C VAL A 165 -27.06 0.80 13.91
N ASP A 166 -27.86 -0.09 14.48
CA ASP A 166 -28.53 0.14 15.75
C ASP A 166 -27.54 0.22 16.91
N ALA A 167 -26.54 -0.65 16.95
CA ALA A 167 -25.48 -0.60 17.96
C ALA A 167 -24.72 0.75 17.93
N VAL A 168 -24.32 1.21 16.74
CA VAL A 168 -23.63 2.51 16.56
C VAL A 168 -24.53 3.67 17.00
N ARG A 169 -25.81 3.68 16.58
CA ARG A 169 -26.78 4.74 16.93
C ARG A 169 -27.19 4.72 18.40
N ARG A 170 -27.21 3.57 19.07
CA ARG A 170 -27.48 3.45 20.52
C ARG A 170 -26.33 4.04 21.32
N ARG A 171 -25.09 3.70 20.95
CA ARG A 171 -23.89 4.15 21.66
C ARG A 171 -23.60 5.64 21.45
N TYR A 172 -23.83 6.13 20.23
CA TYR A 172 -23.57 7.52 19.84
C TYR A 172 -24.79 8.11 19.14
N PRO A 173 -25.83 8.56 19.89
CA PRO A 173 -27.05 9.12 19.31
C PRO A 173 -26.81 10.30 18.37
N ALA A 174 -25.76 11.09 18.59
CA ALA A 174 -25.35 12.19 17.72
C ALA A 174 -25.08 11.77 16.26
N LEU A 175 -24.70 10.50 16.03
CA LEU A 175 -24.48 9.96 14.67
C LEU A 175 -25.78 9.79 13.87
N ARG A 176 -26.96 9.84 14.49
CA ARG A 176 -28.25 9.82 13.77
C ARG A 176 -28.44 11.03 12.86
N ASN A 177 -27.86 12.17 13.23
CA ASN A 177 -27.97 13.43 12.50
C ASN A 177 -26.59 13.94 12.05
N ILE A 178 -25.73 13.03 11.61
CA ILE A 178 -24.32 13.32 11.31
C ILE A 178 -24.13 14.47 10.31
N GLY A 179 -25.08 14.64 9.38
CA GLY A 179 -25.05 15.71 8.38
C GLY A 179 -25.05 17.13 8.98
N ARG A 180 -25.61 17.32 10.18
CA ARG A 180 -25.57 18.63 10.89
C ARG A 180 -24.20 18.94 11.50
N TYR A 181 -23.34 17.94 11.64
CA TYR A 181 -22.04 18.05 12.30
C TYR A 181 -20.86 17.87 11.34
N ALA A 182 -21.13 17.57 10.06
CA ALA A 182 -20.13 17.49 9.02
C ALA A 182 -19.71 18.90 8.61
N ARG A 183 -18.42 19.21 8.73
CA ARG A 183 -17.82 20.45 8.22
C ARG A 183 -17.74 20.40 6.68
N SER A 184 -17.55 21.54 6.04
CA SER A 184 -17.40 21.66 4.57
C SER A 184 -16.27 20.80 3.99
N ASN A 185 -15.23 20.51 4.78
CA ASN A 185 -14.14 19.61 4.42
C ASN A 185 -14.41 18.13 4.72
N GLY A 186 -15.65 17.76 5.08
CA GLY A 186 -16.07 16.39 5.41
C GLY A 186 -15.62 15.87 6.78
N SER A 187 -14.91 16.69 7.59
CA SER A 187 -14.52 16.30 8.96
C SER A 187 -15.65 16.51 9.96
N ILE A 188 -15.63 15.73 11.04
CA ILE A 188 -16.59 15.86 12.16
C ILE A 188 -15.81 16.35 13.37
N GLY A 189 -16.19 17.52 13.89
CA GLY A 189 -15.41 18.22 14.93
C GLY A 189 -15.20 17.43 16.22
N TRP A 190 -16.15 16.58 16.59
CA TRP A 190 -16.14 15.74 17.79
C TRP A 190 -15.73 14.28 17.51
N ILE A 191 -15.13 13.98 16.35
CA ILE A 191 -14.71 12.60 16.04
C ILE A 191 -13.70 12.06 17.07
N GLY A 192 -12.91 12.95 17.68
CA GLY A 192 -11.98 12.62 18.76
C GLY A 192 -12.68 12.18 20.06
N ASP A 193 -13.96 12.46 20.21
CA ASP A 193 -14.77 12.06 21.37
C ASP A 193 -15.36 10.64 21.19
N ILE A 194 -15.30 10.10 19.98
CA ILE A 194 -15.78 8.75 19.66
C ILE A 194 -14.69 7.74 20.03
N SER A 195 -14.94 6.97 21.08
CA SER A 195 -14.09 5.84 21.47
C SER A 195 -14.40 4.61 20.62
N PRO A 196 -13.41 3.79 20.24
CA PRO A 196 -13.65 2.55 19.51
C PRO A 196 -14.57 1.59 20.29
N ILE A 197 -15.33 0.78 19.57
CA ILE A 197 -16.27 -0.19 20.15
C ILE A 197 -16.06 -1.59 19.58
N ALA A 198 -16.46 -2.60 20.33
CA ALA A 198 -16.69 -3.95 19.81
C ALA A 198 -18.17 -4.30 19.94
N ILE A 199 -18.70 -4.97 18.92
CA ILE A 199 -20.09 -5.45 18.83
C ILE A 199 -20.02 -6.97 18.72
N ASP A 200 -20.67 -7.70 19.62
CA ASP A 200 -20.79 -9.16 19.55
C ASP A 200 -22.00 -9.60 18.71
N ALA A 201 -22.11 -10.90 18.44
CA ALA A 201 -23.20 -11.48 17.63
C ALA A 201 -24.62 -11.17 18.15
N ASN A 202 -24.77 -10.84 19.44
CA ASN A 202 -26.04 -10.46 20.06
C ASN A 202 -26.32 -8.95 19.97
N GLY A 203 -25.39 -8.18 19.38
CA GLY A 203 -25.47 -6.73 19.28
C GLY A 203 -25.08 -5.99 20.56
N LEU A 204 -24.46 -6.67 21.54
CA LEU A 204 -23.95 -6.04 22.74
C LEU A 204 -22.70 -5.22 22.43
N VAL A 205 -22.63 -4.01 22.97
CA VAL A 205 -21.54 -3.07 22.70
C VAL A 205 -20.61 -2.97 23.91
N SER A 206 -19.32 -3.21 23.68
CA SER A 206 -18.26 -2.94 24.66
C SER A 206 -17.38 -1.77 24.21
N THR A 207 -16.98 -0.92 25.17
CA THR A 207 -16.08 0.21 24.89
C THR A 207 -14.64 -0.27 24.99
N MET A 208 -13.80 0.10 24.03
CA MET A 208 -12.39 -0.26 24.04
C MET A 208 -11.53 0.93 24.50
N PRO A 209 -10.41 0.68 25.22
CA PRO A 209 -9.51 1.74 25.63
C PRO A 209 -8.95 2.48 24.41
N ARG A 210 -8.80 3.80 24.54
CA ARG A 210 -8.08 4.62 23.57
C ARG A 210 -6.59 4.28 23.72
N TYR A 211 -5.99 3.72 22.69
CA TYR A 211 -4.54 3.46 22.69
C TYR A 211 -3.81 4.81 22.49
N GLU A 212 -3.17 5.34 23.54
CA GLU A 212 -2.41 6.61 23.54
C GLU A 212 -0.91 6.45 23.22
N GLU A 213 -0.41 5.25 22.93
CA GLU A 213 1.02 5.08 22.67
C GLU A 213 1.45 5.57 21.27
N GLY A 214 2.09 6.75 21.23
CA GLY A 214 3.34 7.08 20.49
C GLY A 214 3.41 6.89 18.97
N TYR A 215 2.43 6.25 18.36
CA TYR A 215 2.21 6.22 16.93
C TYR A 215 1.21 7.33 16.59
N PRO A 216 1.26 7.96 15.40
CA PRO A 216 0.09 8.70 14.96
C PRO A 216 -1.08 7.71 14.98
N ALA A 217 -2.28 8.16 15.33
CA ALA A 217 -3.50 7.36 15.51
C ALA A 217 -4.00 6.62 14.23
N THR A 218 -3.08 6.30 13.31
CA THR A 218 -3.23 6.13 11.87
C THR A 218 -2.85 4.73 11.39
N ILE A 219 -2.71 3.74 12.27
CA ILE A 219 -2.54 2.33 11.88
C ILE A 219 -3.72 1.84 10.99
N ALA A 220 -4.83 2.59 10.97
CA ALA A 220 -5.98 2.44 10.09
C ALA A 220 -6.24 3.66 9.17
N ALA A 221 -5.20 4.33 8.65
CA ALA A 221 -5.29 5.68 8.06
C ALA A 221 -6.41 5.91 7.01
N ARG A 222 -6.87 4.88 6.28
CA ARG A 222 -8.26 4.61 5.83
C ARG A 222 -8.19 3.60 4.68
N VAL A 223 -8.43 2.33 4.98
CA VAL A 223 -8.40 1.24 4.00
C VAL A 223 -9.81 1.06 3.42
N LEU A 224 -9.92 1.16 2.10
CA LEU A 224 -11.10 0.73 1.36
C LEU A 224 -10.85 -0.71 0.89
N TYR A 225 -11.75 -1.61 1.28
CA TYR A 225 -11.65 -3.02 0.94
C TYR A 225 -12.46 -3.29 -0.30
N GLY A 226 -11.83 -3.92 -1.29
CA GLY A 226 -12.47 -4.36 -2.51
C GLY A 226 -12.07 -5.79 -2.86
N SER A 227 -12.69 -6.28 -3.92
CA SER A 227 -12.39 -7.57 -4.49
C SER A 227 -12.53 -7.53 -6.01
N ALA A 228 -11.74 -8.33 -6.70
CA ALA A 228 -11.80 -8.49 -8.15
C ALA A 228 -11.76 -9.98 -8.50
N ARG A 229 -12.07 -10.34 -9.76
CA ARG A 229 -12.04 -11.74 -10.20
C ARG A 229 -10.86 -12.01 -11.13
N LYS A 230 -10.20 -13.14 -10.92
CA LYS A 230 -9.19 -13.69 -11.84
C LYS A 230 -9.31 -15.20 -11.93
N GLY A 231 -9.44 -15.73 -13.15
CA GLY A 231 -9.56 -17.18 -13.38
C GLY A 231 -10.66 -17.83 -12.53
N GLY A 232 -11.82 -17.17 -12.45
CA GLY A 232 -12.97 -17.62 -11.64
C GLY A 232 -12.87 -17.37 -10.13
N ARG A 233 -11.69 -17.04 -9.59
CA ARG A 233 -11.45 -16.81 -8.16
C ARG A 233 -11.57 -15.34 -7.76
N THR A 234 -12.04 -15.11 -6.54
CA THR A 234 -12.07 -13.77 -5.93
C THR A 234 -10.72 -13.45 -5.30
N VAL A 235 -10.16 -12.30 -5.66
CA VAL A 235 -8.88 -11.79 -5.16
C VAL A 235 -9.13 -10.52 -4.36
N PRO A 236 -8.64 -10.42 -3.11
CA PRO A 236 -8.77 -9.21 -2.30
C PRO A 236 -7.89 -8.08 -2.83
N VAL A 237 -8.45 -6.87 -2.81
CA VAL A 237 -7.79 -5.62 -3.19
C VAL A 237 -8.01 -4.60 -2.07
N GLN A 238 -6.97 -3.89 -1.68
CA GLN A 238 -7.02 -2.87 -0.65
C GLN A 238 -6.52 -1.54 -1.23
N LEU A 239 -7.33 -0.49 -1.10
CA LEU A 239 -6.88 0.89 -1.34
C LEU A 239 -6.61 1.54 0.01
N VAL A 240 -5.33 1.73 0.32
CA VAL A 240 -4.82 2.26 1.58
C VAL A 240 -4.53 3.75 1.42
N VAL A 241 -5.36 4.58 2.05
CA VAL A 241 -5.12 6.03 2.08
C VAL A 241 -4.02 6.34 3.09
N GLY A 242 -3.03 7.14 2.68
CA GLY A 242 -1.94 7.61 3.54
C GLY A 242 -2.42 8.51 4.68
N SER A 243 -1.48 9.06 5.45
CA SER A 243 -1.80 9.94 6.59
C SER A 243 -1.06 11.27 6.50
N VAL A 244 -1.75 12.38 6.79
CA VAL A 244 -1.15 13.70 6.97
C VAL A 244 -0.59 13.81 8.39
N ASP A 245 0.58 14.43 8.57
CA ASP A 245 1.10 14.72 9.93
C ASP A 245 0.29 15.85 10.58
N PRO A 246 -0.42 15.60 11.69
CA PRO A 246 -1.22 16.64 12.34
C PRO A 246 -0.38 17.75 12.99
N ARG A 247 0.92 17.52 13.25
CA ARG A 247 1.84 18.54 13.82
C ARG A 247 2.45 19.45 12.76
N LYS A 248 2.33 19.07 11.49
CA LYS A 248 2.70 19.90 10.33
C LYS A 248 1.51 19.94 9.37
N PRO A 249 0.41 20.64 9.73
CA PRO A 249 -0.76 20.80 8.87
C PRO A 249 -0.49 21.65 7.62
N SER A 250 0.75 22.13 7.46
CA SER A 250 1.22 22.90 6.32
C SER A 250 1.17 22.06 5.04
N ILE A 251 0.32 22.52 4.13
CA ILE A 251 0.22 22.10 2.72
C ILE A 251 1.58 22.28 1.98
N ALA A 252 2.56 22.96 2.61
CA ALA A 252 3.84 23.30 2.01
C ALA A 252 4.96 22.24 2.15
N GLU A 253 4.76 21.11 2.85
CA GLU A 253 5.73 19.99 2.86
C GLU A 253 5.19 18.73 2.13
N PRO A 254 5.34 18.64 0.79
CA PRO A 254 4.84 17.54 -0.06
C PRO A 254 5.19 16.12 0.40
N LEU A 255 6.34 15.93 1.05
CA LEU A 255 6.82 14.60 1.43
C LEU A 255 6.00 13.98 2.58
N TYR A 256 5.33 14.80 3.39
CA TYR A 256 4.53 14.34 4.53
C TYR A 256 3.08 13.99 4.17
N SER A 257 2.67 14.24 2.93
CA SER A 257 1.41 13.77 2.32
C SER A 257 1.64 12.58 1.37
N THR A 258 2.75 11.86 1.50
CA THR A 258 3.09 10.73 0.62
C THR A 258 2.66 9.37 1.16
N ILE A 259 2.65 8.37 0.26
CA ILE A 259 2.49 6.96 0.60
C ILE A 259 3.68 6.38 1.39
N PHE A 260 4.83 7.05 1.37
CA PHE A 260 6.07 6.52 1.96
C PHE A 260 5.95 6.31 3.45
N ARG A 261 5.31 7.22 4.19
CA ARG A 261 5.10 7.04 5.64
C ARG A 261 4.45 5.69 5.96
N SER A 262 3.51 5.25 5.14
CA SER A 262 2.83 3.95 5.28
C SER A 262 3.71 2.75 4.89
N ILE A 263 4.66 2.94 3.98
CA ILE A 263 5.61 1.88 3.57
C ILE A 263 6.75 1.76 4.62
N PHE A 264 7.17 2.90 5.18
CA PHE A 264 8.15 2.95 6.28
C PHE A 264 7.60 2.34 7.58
N SER A 265 6.28 2.35 7.78
CA SER A 265 5.62 1.76 8.95
C SER A 265 5.42 0.25 8.88
N PHE A 266 5.86 -0.41 7.81
CA PHE A 266 5.79 -1.86 7.70
C PHE A 266 6.54 -2.53 8.85
N TYR A 267 6.08 -3.72 9.22
CA TYR A 267 6.64 -4.47 10.35
C TYR A 267 8.05 -5.03 10.07
N ALA A 268 8.46 -5.12 8.79
CA ALA A 268 9.74 -5.69 8.40
C ALA A 268 10.25 -5.14 7.07
N SER A 269 11.57 -5.23 6.85
CA SER A 269 12.25 -4.58 5.73
C SER A 269 11.96 -5.19 4.34
N HIS A 270 11.74 -6.50 4.26
CA HIS A 270 11.52 -7.21 2.98
C HIS A 270 10.26 -6.77 2.22
N VAL A 271 9.26 -6.20 2.89
CA VAL A 271 8.05 -5.69 2.22
C VAL A 271 8.14 -4.20 1.88
N GLN A 272 9.22 -3.51 2.24
CA GLN A 272 9.40 -2.08 1.99
C GLN A 272 9.82 -1.81 0.53
N CYS A 273 8.87 -2.05 -0.36
CA CYS A 273 9.02 -1.94 -1.80
C CYS A 273 7.76 -1.37 -2.45
N ILE A 274 7.90 -0.74 -3.60
CA ILE A 274 6.82 -0.14 -4.36
C ILE A 274 6.95 -0.42 -5.86
N LEU A 275 5.79 -0.50 -6.51
CA LEU A 275 5.66 -0.49 -7.96
C LEU A 275 4.75 0.66 -8.39
N THR A 276 5.23 1.42 -9.37
CA THR A 276 4.48 2.48 -10.05
C THR A 276 4.62 2.28 -11.58
N LYS A 277 3.98 3.13 -12.39
CA LYS A 277 4.16 3.09 -13.86
C LYS A 277 5.60 3.32 -14.29
N HIS A 278 6.31 4.24 -13.62
CA HIS A 278 7.61 4.71 -14.07
C HIS A 278 8.77 4.15 -13.26
N ILE A 279 8.50 3.61 -12.07
CA ILE A 279 9.52 3.19 -11.11
C ILE A 279 9.10 1.93 -10.39
N ALA A 280 10.04 1.01 -10.25
CA ALA A 280 10.01 -0.01 -9.21
C ALA A 280 11.14 0.26 -8.22
N PHE A 281 10.83 0.31 -6.93
CA PHE A 281 11.81 0.58 -5.88
C PHE A 281 11.70 -0.41 -4.72
N HIS A 282 12.83 -0.92 -4.23
CA HIS A 282 12.92 -1.78 -3.05
C HIS A 282 14.07 -1.31 -2.15
N MET A 283 13.74 -0.91 -0.91
CA MET A 283 14.68 -0.27 0.02
C MET A 283 15.78 -1.21 0.55
N TYR A 284 15.44 -2.47 0.83
CA TYR A 284 16.37 -3.46 1.38
C TYR A 284 16.50 -4.68 0.46
N TYR A 285 16.73 -4.43 -0.83
CA TYR A 285 16.65 -5.47 -1.86
C TYR A 285 17.64 -6.60 -1.60
N THR A 286 18.92 -6.28 -1.39
CA THR A 286 19.97 -7.29 -1.21
C THR A 286 19.69 -8.22 -0.02
N LEU A 287 19.15 -7.66 1.07
CA LEU A 287 18.74 -8.44 2.24
C LEU A 287 17.55 -9.36 1.91
N ALA A 288 16.54 -8.82 1.23
CA ALA A 288 15.36 -9.59 0.83
C ALA A 288 15.68 -10.69 -0.19
N ALA A 289 16.62 -10.44 -1.11
CA ALA A 289 17.09 -11.41 -2.09
C ALA A 289 17.78 -12.61 -1.42
N GLN A 290 18.47 -12.38 -0.31
CA GLN A 290 19.02 -13.41 0.58
C GLN A 290 17.96 -14.05 1.50
N LYS A 291 16.67 -13.79 1.25
CA LYS A 291 15.55 -14.21 2.09
C LYS A 291 15.75 -13.85 3.57
N THR A 292 16.34 -12.69 3.83
CA THR A 292 16.49 -12.14 5.18
C THR A 292 15.67 -10.87 5.33
N ALA A 293 15.19 -10.59 6.53
CA ALA A 293 14.44 -9.38 6.83
C ALA A 293 14.78 -8.85 8.22
N TYR A 294 14.94 -7.54 8.33
CA TYR A 294 14.96 -6.86 9.62
C TYR A 294 13.54 -6.71 10.13
N THR A 295 13.35 -7.00 11.42
CA THR A 295 12.10 -6.78 12.12
C THR A 295 12.11 -5.42 12.77
N TRP A 296 11.09 -4.62 12.49
CA TRP A 296 10.92 -3.30 13.08
C TRP A 296 10.03 -3.40 14.32
N ARG A 297 10.26 -2.51 15.29
CA ARG A 297 9.38 -2.37 16.45
C ARG A 297 8.03 -1.85 15.95
N VAL A 298 6.98 -2.61 16.24
CA VAL A 298 5.59 -2.22 15.98
C VAL A 298 4.88 -1.91 17.29
N PRO A 299 3.87 -1.03 17.28
CA PRO A 299 3.02 -0.80 18.45
C PRO A 299 2.39 -2.09 18.97
N GLN A 300 2.14 -2.15 20.28
CA GLN A 300 1.62 -3.37 20.93
C GLN A 300 0.31 -3.86 20.30
N VAL A 301 -0.58 -2.94 19.90
CA VAL A 301 -1.85 -3.25 19.22
C VAL A 301 -1.68 -3.97 17.88
N LEU A 302 -0.52 -3.83 17.22
CA LEU A 302 -0.20 -4.49 15.95
C LEU A 302 0.65 -5.74 16.11
N LYS A 303 1.17 -6.01 17.31
CA LYS A 303 2.14 -7.09 17.54
C LYS A 303 1.64 -8.43 17.03
N GLY A 304 0.41 -8.82 17.35
CA GLY A 304 -0.16 -10.08 16.86
C GLY A 304 -0.31 -10.16 15.34
N LYS A 305 -0.63 -9.05 14.66
CA LYS A 305 -0.69 -9.00 13.18
C LYS A 305 0.71 -9.10 12.56
N ALA A 306 1.68 -8.41 13.16
CA ALA A 306 3.08 -8.47 12.72
C ALA A 306 3.65 -9.88 12.90
N GLU A 307 3.41 -10.53 14.05
CA GLU A 307 3.82 -11.90 14.32
C GLU A 307 3.21 -12.90 13.32
N ALA A 308 1.90 -12.79 13.04
CA ALA A 308 1.26 -13.61 12.02
C ALA A 308 1.87 -13.40 10.62
N ALA A 309 2.20 -12.14 10.28
CA ALA A 309 2.86 -11.82 9.03
C ALA A 309 4.30 -12.40 8.97
N ILE A 310 5.06 -12.32 10.07
CA ILE A 310 6.39 -12.93 10.19
C ILE A 310 6.30 -14.44 9.96
N GLN A 311 5.39 -15.14 10.64
CA GLN A 311 5.23 -16.59 10.47
C GLN A 311 4.89 -16.97 9.03
N LYS A 312 4.00 -16.21 8.38
CA LYS A 312 3.66 -16.38 6.97
C LYS A 312 4.89 -16.29 6.06
N TYR A 313 5.82 -15.38 6.31
CA TYR A 313 7.03 -15.25 5.48
C TYR A 313 8.14 -16.21 5.86
N LYS A 314 8.23 -16.65 7.12
CA LYS A 314 9.09 -17.79 7.51
C LYS A 314 8.76 -19.05 6.72
N GLN A 315 7.47 -19.35 6.54
CA GLN A 315 7.01 -20.45 5.68
C GLN A 315 7.39 -20.26 4.20
N ARG A 316 7.71 -19.03 3.77
CA ARG A 316 8.20 -18.70 2.42
C ARG A 316 9.72 -18.62 2.33
N GLY A 317 10.41 -19.16 3.34
CA GLY A 317 11.87 -19.23 3.42
C GLY A 317 12.56 -18.00 4.00
N PHE A 318 11.83 -17.00 4.51
CA PHE A 318 12.46 -15.81 5.10
C PHE A 318 12.97 -16.06 6.52
N GLN A 319 14.17 -15.58 6.79
CA GLN A 319 14.73 -15.45 8.13
C GLN A 319 14.56 -14.01 8.63
N PHE A 320 14.23 -13.87 9.91
CA PHE A 320 13.98 -12.58 10.54
C PHE A 320 15.01 -12.30 11.61
N THR A 321 15.67 -11.16 11.50
CA THR A 321 16.71 -10.71 12.41
C THR A 321 16.41 -9.29 12.91
N THR A 322 17.14 -8.82 13.91
CA THR A 322 17.14 -7.41 14.28
C THR A 322 18.15 -6.68 13.41
N ALA A 323 17.84 -5.45 12.99
CA ALA A 323 18.84 -4.66 12.26
C ALA A 323 20.03 -4.36 13.17
N PRO A 324 21.24 -4.11 12.62
CA PRO A 324 22.41 -3.74 13.41
C PRO A 324 22.10 -2.61 14.39
N HIS A 325 22.48 -2.83 15.65
CA HIS A 325 22.38 -1.83 16.70
C HIS A 325 23.77 -1.23 16.93
N GLY A 326 23.91 0.07 16.70
CA GLY A 326 25.17 0.79 16.83
C GLY A 326 25.03 2.10 17.59
N THR A 327 26.15 2.73 17.90
CA THR A 327 26.20 4.11 18.42
C THR A 327 25.60 5.10 17.42
N ASP A 328 25.84 4.87 16.13
CA ASP A 328 25.33 5.69 15.03
C ASP A 328 24.15 5.03 14.30
N TRP A 329 23.33 5.87 13.69
CA TRP A 329 22.26 5.41 12.80
C TRP A 329 22.85 4.98 11.45
N ASN A 330 22.41 3.83 10.94
CA ASN A 330 22.83 3.35 9.62
C ASN A 330 22.09 4.15 8.55
N LEU A 331 22.82 5.02 7.86
CA LEU A 331 22.31 5.83 6.74
C LEU A 331 22.12 4.97 5.49
N ARG A 332 21.00 5.16 4.81
CA ARG A 332 20.59 4.45 3.60
C ARG A 332 19.97 5.43 2.60
N SER A 333 20.02 5.09 1.32
CA SER A 333 19.44 5.89 0.25
C SER A 333 18.90 5.03 -0.88
N ALA A 334 17.97 5.57 -1.67
CA ALA A 334 17.41 4.83 -2.80
C ALA A 334 18.44 4.45 -3.87
N GLN A 335 19.61 5.11 -3.86
CA GLN A 335 20.70 4.93 -4.79
C GLN A 335 21.87 4.11 -4.20
N ASP A 336 21.75 3.60 -2.97
CA ASP A 336 22.79 2.75 -2.38
C ASP A 336 22.78 1.33 -2.99
N SER A 337 23.92 0.63 -2.87
CA SER A 337 24.14 -0.70 -3.44
C SER A 337 23.29 -1.82 -2.82
N TYR A 338 22.57 -1.51 -1.74
CA TYR A 338 21.72 -2.45 -1.03
C TYR A 338 20.24 -2.26 -1.36
N SER A 339 19.92 -1.19 -2.08
CA SER A 339 18.60 -0.86 -2.61
C SER A 339 18.51 -1.31 -4.07
N CYS A 340 17.29 -1.45 -4.57
CA CYS A 340 17.05 -1.67 -6.00
C CYS A 340 16.09 -0.61 -6.51
N LEU A 341 16.57 0.26 -7.39
CA LEU A 341 15.79 1.27 -8.08
C LEU A 341 15.82 0.99 -9.58
N ILE A 342 14.65 0.75 -10.17
CA ILE A 342 14.48 0.51 -11.60
C ILE A 342 13.66 1.67 -12.16
N GLU A 343 14.24 2.34 -13.15
CA GLU A 343 13.59 3.43 -13.86
C GLU A 343 13.13 2.97 -15.23
N LEU A 344 11.86 3.19 -15.49
CA LEU A 344 11.18 2.74 -16.69
C LEU A 344 10.99 3.95 -17.59
N LYS A 345 11.32 3.81 -18.88
CA LYS A 345 11.29 4.93 -19.85
C LYS A 345 9.93 5.63 -19.80
N ALA A 346 9.93 6.86 -19.28
CA ALA A 346 8.81 7.78 -19.43
C ALA A 346 8.81 8.30 -20.87
N GLY A 347 7.67 8.17 -21.57
CA GLY A 347 7.45 9.00 -22.75
C GLY A 347 7.42 10.45 -22.27
N GLY A 348 8.53 11.17 -22.47
CA GLY A 348 8.67 12.61 -22.37
C GLY A 348 7.88 13.32 -21.26
N GLN A 349 8.25 13.12 -19.99
CA GLN A 349 8.15 14.09 -18.89
C GLN A 349 8.69 13.41 -17.61
N CYS A 350 9.64 14.06 -16.93
CA CYS A 350 10.06 13.62 -15.60
C CYS A 350 8.87 13.82 -14.66
N TYR A 351 8.37 12.74 -14.06
CA TYR A 351 7.26 12.83 -13.10
C TYR A 351 7.81 13.09 -11.69
N PRO A 352 7.14 13.91 -10.86
CA PRO A 352 7.61 14.33 -9.52
C PRO A 352 8.01 13.19 -8.60
N ILE A 353 7.39 12.03 -8.77
CA ILE A 353 7.64 10.82 -7.99
C ILE A 353 9.07 10.30 -8.21
N GLN A 354 9.66 10.52 -9.40
CA GLN A 354 10.99 10.03 -9.75
C GLN A 354 12.11 10.77 -9.04
N SER A 355 12.08 12.10 -9.08
CA SER A 355 13.05 12.93 -8.34
C SER A 355 12.92 12.71 -6.83
N GLN A 356 11.69 12.60 -6.32
CA GLN A 356 11.42 12.29 -4.91
C GLN A 356 11.99 10.94 -4.47
N ILE A 357 11.84 9.88 -5.28
CA ILE A 357 12.38 8.55 -4.94
C ILE A 357 13.90 8.54 -5.01
N ARG A 358 14.51 9.12 -6.06
CA ARG A 358 15.98 9.15 -6.19
C ARG A 358 16.65 9.81 -4.97
N ASN A 359 16.03 10.86 -4.46
CA ASN A 359 16.54 11.63 -3.33
C ASN A 359 16.10 11.06 -1.97
N LEU A 360 15.38 9.94 -1.95
CA LEU A 360 14.90 9.33 -0.72
C LEU A 360 16.08 8.82 0.11
N GLN A 361 16.16 9.30 1.34
CA GLN A 361 17.14 8.86 2.34
C GLN A 361 16.43 8.48 3.62
N TRP A 362 16.95 7.45 4.28
CA TRP A 362 16.44 6.98 5.56
C TRP A 362 17.56 6.45 6.41
N GLN A 363 17.25 6.22 7.67
CA GLN A 363 18.20 5.66 8.60
C GLN A 363 17.54 4.65 9.53
N HIS A 364 18.31 3.66 9.98
CA HIS A 364 17.84 2.66 10.92
C HIS A 364 18.88 2.34 12.00
N ASN A 365 18.39 2.01 13.20
CA ASN A 365 19.21 1.56 14.31
C ASN A 365 18.42 0.54 15.14
N GLY A 366 18.92 -0.69 15.23
CA GLY A 366 18.21 -1.80 15.86
C GLY A 366 16.82 -2.01 15.25
N GLY A 367 15.78 -2.04 16.09
CA GLY A 367 14.40 -2.18 15.63
C GLY A 367 13.73 -0.88 15.15
N SER A 368 14.45 0.22 14.99
CA SER A 368 13.88 1.52 14.60
C SER A 368 14.31 1.93 13.20
N ILE A 369 13.38 2.51 12.44
CA ILE A 369 13.62 3.10 11.12
C ILE A 369 12.98 4.49 11.06
N ARG A 370 13.65 5.44 10.40
CA ARG A 370 13.19 6.82 10.24
C ARG A 370 13.53 7.35 8.86
N LEU A 371 12.59 8.04 8.24
CA LEU A 371 12.87 8.83 7.03
C LEU A 371 13.71 10.05 7.42
N ILE A 372 14.70 10.41 6.60
CA ILE A 372 15.44 11.66 6.75
C ILE A 372 14.69 12.72 5.93
N PRO A 373 14.11 13.74 6.56
CA PRO A 373 13.48 14.82 5.83
C PRO A 373 14.56 15.58 5.06
N GLN A 374 14.53 15.51 3.73
CA GLN A 374 15.32 16.44 2.94
C GLN A 374 14.59 17.79 2.88
N THR A 375 15.29 18.84 3.31
CA THR A 375 14.85 20.23 3.15
C THR A 375 14.75 20.55 1.67
N THR A 376 13.52 20.75 1.20
CA THR A 376 13.13 21.60 0.07
C THR A 376 14.04 21.55 -1.16
N THR A 377 13.74 20.67 -2.13
CA THR A 377 14.04 21.03 -3.52
C THR A 377 12.93 21.98 -4.00
N VAL A 378 13.32 23.15 -4.51
CA VAL A 378 12.45 24.18 -5.10
C VAL A 378 11.50 23.59 -6.17
N GLU A 379 11.93 22.51 -6.83
CA GLU A 379 11.18 21.76 -7.83
C GLU A 379 9.92 21.11 -7.27
N ALA A 380 9.94 20.51 -6.07
CA ALA A 380 8.77 19.86 -5.49
C ALA A 380 7.62 20.85 -5.24
N ARG A 381 7.94 22.11 -4.93
CA ARG A 381 6.96 23.18 -4.69
C ARG A 381 6.32 23.68 -5.99
N ALA A 382 7.12 23.84 -7.05
CA ALA A 382 6.62 24.18 -8.38
C ALA A 382 5.81 23.04 -9.02
N GLU A 383 6.13 21.80 -8.70
CA GLU A 383 5.43 20.61 -9.21
C GLU A 383 4.10 20.35 -8.52
N LEU A 384 3.97 20.62 -7.21
CA LEU A 384 2.68 20.58 -6.51
C LEU A 384 1.66 21.58 -7.07
N LEU A 385 2.11 22.75 -7.53
CA LEU A 385 1.25 23.76 -8.17
C LEU A 385 0.62 23.23 -9.47
N LYS A 386 1.28 22.32 -10.20
CA LYS A 386 0.73 21.69 -11.42
C LYS A 386 -0.44 20.74 -11.14
N PHE A 387 -0.61 20.28 -9.90
CA PHE A 387 -1.73 19.44 -9.46
C PHE A 387 -2.87 20.25 -8.79
N GLY A 388 -2.87 21.58 -8.93
CA GLY A 388 -3.93 22.45 -8.39
C GLY A 388 -3.89 22.59 -6.87
N ILE A 389 -2.76 22.25 -6.23
CA ILE A 389 -2.57 22.46 -4.80
C ILE A 389 -2.05 23.89 -4.62
N ILE A 390 -2.99 24.83 -4.48
CA ILE A 390 -2.69 26.24 -4.28
C ILE A 390 -2.23 26.43 -2.82
N SER A 391 -0.97 26.83 -2.64
CA SER A 391 -0.49 27.40 -1.39
C SER A 391 -1.26 28.69 -1.13
N ARG A 392 -2.10 28.74 -0.09
CA ARG A 392 -2.46 30.01 0.53
C ARG A 392 -1.46 30.32 1.63
#